data_AF-A0A392VEM7-F1
#
_entry.id   AF-A0A392VEM7-F1
#
_cell.length_a   1.000
_cell.length_b   1.000
_cell.length_c   1.000
_cell.angle_alpha   90.00
_cell.angle_beta   90.00
_cell.angle_gamma   90.00
#
_symmetry.space_group_name_H-M   'P 1'
#
loop_
_entity.id
_entity.type
_entity.pdbx_description
1 polymer ?
#
loop_
_entity_poly.entity_id
_entity_poly.type
_entity_poly.pdbx_seq_one_letter_code
_entity_poly.pdbx_strand_id
1 'polypeptide(L)' 'MDSLAHKRTPTATHLKLTKDESGVDVDQSMYMSMIGSLFYLTTSRPDIAFAVGVCARYQAAPK' A
#
# COMPACT_ATOMS: atom_id res chain seq x y z
N MET A 1 0.38 24.21 17.40
CA MET A 1 1.01 23.89 16.10
C MET A 1 1.83 22.64 16.34
N ASP A 2 1.09 21.55 16.45
CA ASP A 2 1.56 20.26 16.91
C ASP A 2 2.51 19.74 15.84
N SER A 3 3.81 19.76 16.15
CA SER A 3 4.82 19.10 15.33
C SER A 3 4.49 17.62 15.35
N LEU A 4 3.70 17.18 14.37
CA LEU A 4 3.51 15.78 14.06
C LEU A 4 4.86 15.30 13.57
N ALA A 5 5.69 14.85 14.53
CA ALA A 5 7.00 14.29 14.27
C ALA A 5 6.86 13.40 13.04
N HIS A 6 7.51 13.81 11.95
CA HIS A 6 7.60 13.05 10.73
C HIS A 6 8.46 11.83 11.08
N LYS A 7 7.82 10.85 11.74
CA LYS A 7 8.33 9.51 11.89
C LYS A 7 8.39 8.99 10.47
N ARG A 8 9.53 9.20 9.82
CA ARG A 8 9.97 8.38 8.71
C ARG A 8 10.06 6.98 9.28
N THR A 9 8.93 6.29 9.32
CA THR A 9 8.95 4.84 9.41
C THR A 9 9.51 4.44 8.06
N PRO A 10 10.76 3.99 7.96
CA PRO A 10 11.28 3.54 6.69
C PRO A 10 10.43 2.33 6.35
N THR A 11 9.59 2.44 5.33
CA THR A 11 8.97 1.26 4.76
C THR A 11 10.12 0.34 4.39
N ALA A 12 10.22 -0.81 5.08
CA ALA A 12 11.30 -1.74 4.86
C ALA A 12 11.35 -2.05 3.37
N THR A 13 12.40 -1.58 2.68
CA THR A 13 12.55 -1.77 1.23
C THR A 13 12.71 -3.26 0.88
N HIS A 14 12.95 -4.09 1.90
CA HIS A 14 13.04 -5.55 1.86
C HIS A 14 11.75 -6.26 2.30
N LEU A 15 10.60 -5.60 2.29
CA LEU A 15 9.33 -6.28 2.56
C LEU A 15 9.03 -7.27 1.42
N LYS A 16 9.18 -8.56 1.70
CA LYS A 16 8.74 -9.63 0.80
C LYS A 16 7.24 -9.84 0.98
N LEU A 17 6.44 -9.34 0.05
CA LEU A 17 5.04 -9.73 -0.06
C LEU A 17 4.98 -11.18 -0.56
N THR A 18 4.46 -12.07 0.28
CA THR A 18 4.17 -13.46 -0.10
C THR A 18 2.70 -13.57 -0.48
N LYS A 19 2.41 -14.46 -1.44
CA LYS A 19 1.03 -14.84 -1.72
C LYS A 19 0.54 -15.68 -0.55
N ASP A 20 -0.58 -15.30 0.06
CA ASP A 20 -1.27 -16.17 1.00
C ASP A 20 -2.22 -17.09 0.23
N GLU A 21 -1.95 -18.39 0.26
CA GLU A 21 -2.80 -19.38 -0.42
C GLU A 21 -4.10 -19.63 0.34
N SER A 22 -4.12 -19.33 1.65
CA SER A 22 -5.31 -19.39 2.52
C SER A 22 -5.98 -18.01 2.69
N GLY A 23 -5.51 -16.99 1.96
CA GLY A 23 -6.01 -15.62 2.08
C GLY A 23 -7.46 -15.49 1.65
N VAL A 24 -8.15 -14.49 2.21
CA VAL A 24 -9.53 -14.17 1.84
C VAL A 24 -9.51 -13.32 0.58
N ASP A 25 -10.22 -13.75 -0.45
CA ASP A 25 -10.41 -12.92 -1.66
C ASP A 25 -11.04 -11.57 -1.29
N VAL A 26 -10.37 -10.50 -1.68
CA VAL A 26 -10.85 -9.14 -1.48
C VAL A 26 -11.66 -8.73 -2.70
N ASP A 27 -12.74 -7.98 -2.50
CA ASP A 27 -13.47 -7.42 -3.64
C ASP A 27 -12.55 -6.53 -4.49
N GLN A 28 -12.50 -6.81 -5.79
CA GLN A 28 -11.58 -6.14 -6.70
C GLN A 28 -11.86 -4.63 -6.78
N SER A 29 -13.12 -4.22 -6.83
CA SER A 29 -13.51 -2.80 -6.91
C SER A 29 -13.11 -2.06 -5.64
N MET A 30 -13.35 -2.67 -4.49
CA MET A 30 -12.95 -2.15 -3.19
C MET A 30 -11.41 -2.00 -3.11
N TYR A 31 -10.66 -3.01 -3.53
CA TYR A 31 -9.20 -2.97 -3.54
C TYR A 31 -8.65 -1.88 -4.48
N MET A 32 -9.21 -1.75 -5.68
CA MET A 32 -8.83 -0.69 -6.63
C MET A 32 -9.11 0.70 -6.06
N SER A 33 -10.26 0.90 -5.42
CA SER A 33 -10.63 2.15 -4.74
C SER A 33 -9.65 2.51 -3.61
N MET A 34 -9.24 1.53 -2.81
CA MET A 34 -8.25 1.72 -1.76
C MET A 34 -6.88 2.10 -2.33
N ILE A 35 -6.41 1.39 -3.36
CA ILE A 35 -5.12 1.71 -4.01
C ILE A 35 -5.15 3.10 -4.64
N GLY A 36 -6.25 3.50 -5.29
CA GLY A 36 -6.40 4.85 -5.84
C GLY A 36 -6.33 5.94 -4.77
N SER A 37 -7.02 5.73 -3.64
CA SER A 37 -6.98 6.63 -2.49
C SER A 37 -5.57 6.74 -1.88
N LEU A 38 -4.85 5.62 -1.84
CA LEU A 38 -3.49 5.57 -1.31
C LEU A 38 -2.48 6.22 -2.28
N PHE A 39 -2.71 6.12 -3.59
CA PHE A 39 -1.91 6.78 -4.62
C PHE A 39 -1.95 8.29 -4.48
N TYR A 40 -3.11 8.86 -4.11
CA TYR A 40 -3.21 10.28 -3.78
C TYR A 40 -2.22 10.67 -2.66
N LEU A 41 -2.11 9.85 -1.62
CA LEU A 41 -1.20 10.09 -0.50
C LEU A 41 0.28 9.96 -0.90
N THR A 42 0.64 9.15 -1.89
CA THR A 42 2.04 8.96 -2.33
C THR A 42 2.70 10.25 -2.83
N THR A 43 1.92 11.18 -3.39
CA THR A 43 2.43 12.49 -3.85
C THR A 43 2.95 13.37 -2.71
N SER A 44 2.36 13.26 -1.52
CA SER A 44 2.77 14.00 -0.32
C SER A 44 3.67 13.19 0.62
N ARG A 45 3.60 11.86 0.54
CA ARG A 45 4.34 10.91 1.39
C ARG A 45 5.08 9.89 0.53
N PRO A 46 6.29 10.22 0.05
CA PRO A 46 7.09 9.28 -0.74
C PRO A 46 7.50 8.04 0.07
N ASP A 47 7.49 8.11 1.41
CA ASP A 47 7.84 7.01 2.31
C ASP A 47 6.97 5.76 2.12
N ILE A 48 5.72 5.92 1.65
CA ILE A 48 4.79 4.80 1.41
C ILE A 48 4.71 4.41 -0.07
N ALA A 49 5.21 5.24 -0.99
CA ALA A 49 5.04 5.06 -2.43
C ALA A 49 5.51 3.69 -2.93
N PHE A 50 6.62 3.18 -2.38
CA PHE A 50 7.14 1.85 -2.70
C PHE A 50 6.13 0.74 -2.34
N ALA A 51 5.58 0.75 -1.11
CA ALA A 51 4.62 -0.25 -0.69
C ALA A 51 3.34 -0.21 -1.54
N VAL A 52 2.79 0.99 -1.80
CA VAL A 52 1.61 1.14 -2.66
C VAL A 52 1.86 0.58 -4.07
N GLY A 53 3.04 0.85 -4.63
CA GLY A 53 3.43 0.35 -5.95
C GLY A 53 3.55 -1.17 -6.01
N VAL A 54 4.00 -1.82 -4.93
CA VAL A 54 4.02 -3.28 -4.87
C VAL A 54 2.59 -3.83 -4.74
N CYS A 55 1.75 -3.24 -3.89
CA CYS A 55 0.35 -3.64 -3.73
C CYS A 55 -0.46 -3.48 -5.03
N ALA A 56 -0.22 -2.44 -5.82
CA ALA A 56 -0.90 -2.22 -7.10
C ALA A 56 -0.75 -3.38 -8.10
N ARG A 57 0.32 -4.18 -7.99
CA ARG A 57 0.55 -5.37 -8.85
C ARG A 57 -0.50 -6.47 -8.66
N TYR A 58 -1.18 -6.48 -7.52
CA TYR A 58 -2.19 -7.49 -7.18
C TYR A 58 -3.63 -7.02 -7.45
N GLN A 59 -3.83 -5.87 -8.12
CA GLN A 59 -5.17 -5.34 -8.44
C GLN A 59 -6.03 -6.29 -9.30
N ALA A 60 -5.43 -7.17 -10.09
CA ALA A 60 -6.17 -8.08 -10.95
C ALA A 60 -6.83 -9.25 -10.19
N ALA A 61 -6.23 -9.65 -9.07
CA ALA A 61 -6.70 -10.75 -8.23
C ALA A 61 -6.18 -10.52 -6.79
N PRO A 62 -6.82 -9.61 -6.04
CA PRO A 62 -6.38 -9.29 -4.68
C PRO A 62 -6.75 -10.41 -3.72
N LYS A 63 -5.79 -10.81 -2.89
CA LYS A 63 -5.87 -11.89 -1.90
C LYS A 63 -5.12 -11.51 -0.63
#